data_AF-A0A8T4YQV6-F1
#
_entry.id   AF-A0A8T4YQV6-F1
#
_cell.length_a   1.000
_cell.length_b   1.000
_cell.length_c   1.000
_cell.angle_alpha   90.00
_cell.angle_beta   90.00
_cell.angle_gamma   90.00
#
_symmetry.space_group_name_H-M   'P 1'
#
loop_
_entity.id
_entity.type
_entity.pdbx_description
1 polymer ?
#
loop_
_entity_poly.entity_id
_entity_poly.type
_entity_poly.pdbx_seq_one_letter_code
_entity_poly.pdbx_strand_id
1 'polypeptide(L)' 'MISFSPHTVLDELIVRAGGENIFHDASAMYPIASSETAIERDPEIIIVPESYMGVSQAQILESGPAGALSRLSEKAVYTQ' A
#
# COMPACT_ATOMS: atom_id res chain seq x y z
N MET A 1 -3.13 -7.07 -4.23
CA MET A 1 -2.73 -5.65 -4.08
C MET A 1 -1.58 -5.39 -5.03
N ILE A 2 -1.60 -4.28 -5.78
CA ILE A 2 -0.42 -3.84 -6.54
C ILE A 2 0.51 -3.15 -5.54
N SER A 3 1.74 -3.62 -5.41
CA SER A 3 2.79 -2.94 -4.66
C SER A 3 3.81 -2.33 -5.62
N PHE A 4 4.78 -1.59 -5.07
CA PHE A 4 5.82 -0.93 -5.84
C PHE A 4 7.18 -1.51 -5.45
N SER A 5 8.01 -1.81 -6.43
CA SER A 5 9.40 -2.22 -6.20
C SER A 5 10.30 -1.03 -5.89
N PRO A 6 11.58 -1.27 -5.54
CA PRO A 6 12.61 -0.23 -5.51
C PRO A 6 12.68 0.59 -6.79
N HIS A 7 13.05 1.87 -6.66
CA HIS A 7 13.30 2.80 -7.77
C HIS A 7 12.07 3.24 -8.57
N THR A 8 10.86 2.98 -8.08
CA THR A 8 9.66 3.65 -8.58
C THR A 8 9.55 5.06 -8.00
N VAL A 9 8.83 5.96 -8.67
CA VAL A 9 8.58 7.34 -8.16
C VAL A 9 7.94 7.31 -6.76
N LEU A 10 7.09 6.31 -6.49
CA LEU A 10 6.44 6.15 -5.20
C LEU A 10 7.38 5.61 -4.12
N ASP A 11 8.26 4.68 -4.48
CA ASP A 11 9.32 4.21 -3.59
C ASP A 11 10.27 5.34 -3.20
N GLU A 12 10.72 6.14 -4.17
CA GLU A 12 11.53 7.33 -3.89
C GLU A 12 10.80 8.35 -3.01
N LEU A 13 9.48 8.55 -3.21
CA LEU A 13 8.68 9.45 -2.38
C LEU A 13 8.61 8.95 -0.94
N ILE A 14 8.36 7.65 -0.73
CA ILE A 14 8.32 7.02 0.60
C ILE A 14 9.67 7.18 1.30
N VAL A 15 10.77 6.87 0.61
CA VAL A 15 12.13 6.99 1.16
C VAL A 15 12.48 8.44 1.49
N ARG A 16 12.15 9.40 0.61
CA ARG A 16 12.38 10.83 0.87
C ARG A 16 11.52 11.39 2.01
N ALA A 17 10.34 10.83 2.23
CA ALA A 17 9.51 11.15 3.38
C ALA A 17 10.04 10.54 4.71
N GLY A 18 11.13 9.76 4.66
CA GLY A 18 11.72 9.10 5.82
C GLY A 18 11.06 7.76 6.16
N GLY A 19 10.20 7.23 5.30
CA GLY A 19 9.59 5.91 5.43
C GLY A 19 10.40 4.82 4.74
N GLU A 20 9.97 3.58 4.95
CA GLU A 20 10.50 2.40 4.28
C GLU A 20 9.36 1.64 3.60
N ASN A 21 9.54 1.30 2.32
CA ASN A 21 8.57 0.51 1.59
C ASN A 21 8.66 -0.95 2.03
N ILE A 22 7.59 -1.48 2.61
CA ILE A 22 7.54 -2.88 3.09
C ILE A 22 7.74 -3.93 1.98
N PHE A 23 7.72 -3.55 0.70
CA PHE A 23 8.01 -4.42 -0.44
C PHE A 23 9.33 -4.07 -1.16
N HIS A 24 10.29 -3.43 -0.49
CA HIS A 24 11.58 -3.02 -1.05
C HIS A 24 12.45 -4.18 -1.59
N ASP A 25 12.10 -5.43 -1.28
CA ASP A 25 12.84 -6.65 -1.61
C ASP A 25 12.23 -7.36 -2.83
N ALA A 26 11.12 -6.85 -3.35
CA ALA A 26 10.41 -7.47 -4.45
C ALA A 26 11.16 -7.26 -5.77
N SER A 27 11.37 -8.36 -6.50
CA SER A 27 12.11 -8.37 -7.77
C SER A 27 11.32 -7.86 -8.97
N ALA A 28 9.98 -7.84 -8.88
CA ALA A 28 9.09 -7.36 -9.94
C ALA A 28 8.72 -5.90 -9.71
N MET A 29 8.68 -5.09 -10.77
CA MET A 29 8.44 -3.64 -10.67
C MET A 29 7.10 -3.26 -10.01
N TYR A 30 6.07 -4.08 -10.26
CA TYR A 30 4.74 -3.97 -9.66
C TYR A 30 4.30 -5.35 -9.16
N PRO A 31 4.78 -5.80 -7.98
CA PRO A 31 4.40 -7.11 -7.46
C PRO A 31 2.91 -7.13 -7.15
N ILE A 32 2.26 -8.26 -7.45
CA ILE A 32 0.92 -8.53 -6.93
C ILE A 32 1.10 -9.24 -5.59
N ALA A 33 0.96 -8.50 -4.49
CA ALA A 33 0.98 -9.06 -3.13
C ALA A 33 -0.42 -9.54 -2.71
N SER A 34 -0.48 -10.64 -1.95
CA SER A 34 -1.72 -11.08 -1.29
C SER A 34 -2.02 -10.21 -0.07
N SER A 35 -3.27 -10.25 0.40
CA SER A 35 -3.66 -9.58 1.63
C SER A 35 -2.94 -10.20 2.84
N GLU A 36 -2.74 -11.52 2.88
CA GLU A 36 -2.02 -12.17 3.98
C GLU A 36 -0.57 -11.72 4.07
N THR A 37 0.12 -11.63 2.92
CA THR A 37 1.52 -11.16 2.89
C THR A 37 1.64 -9.74 3.45
N ALA A 38 0.64 -8.90 3.19
CA ALA A 38 0.61 -7.54 3.71
C ALA A 38 0.29 -7.48 5.21
N ILE A 39 -0.53 -8.40 5.71
CA ILE A 39 -0.79 -8.56 7.15
C ILE A 39 0.50 -9.00 7.86
N GLU A 40 1.18 -10.01 7.32
CA GLU A 40 2.42 -10.55 7.90
C GLU A 40 3.54 -9.52 7.96
N ARG A 41 3.63 -8.64 6.96
CA ARG A 41 4.63 -7.55 6.93
C ARG A 41 4.24 -6.32 7.75
N ASP A 42 3.01 -6.26 8.23
CA ASP A 42 2.51 -5.28 9.18
C ASP A 42 2.95 -3.81 8.92
N PRO A 43 2.63 -3.20 7.76
CA PRO A 43 3.10 -1.85 7.40
C PRO A 43 2.50 -0.78 8.31
N GLU A 44 3.28 0.09 8.97
CA GLU A 44 2.77 1.13 9.88
C GLU A 44 1.83 2.15 9.22
N ILE A 45 2.03 2.41 7.92
CA ILE A 45 1.27 3.38 7.15
C ILE A 45 0.76 2.71 5.86
N ILE A 46 -0.50 2.99 5.51
CA ILE A 46 -1.09 2.55 4.25
C ILE A 46 -1.44 3.79 3.42
N ILE A 47 -0.87 3.88 2.21
CA ILE A 47 -1.17 4.95 1.26
C ILE A 47 -2.19 4.42 0.26
N VAL A 48 -3.33 5.10 0.12
CA VAL A 48 -4.40 4.71 -0.79
C VAL A 48 -4.73 5.90 -1.69
N PRO A 49 -4.70 5.76 -3.03
CA PRO A 49 -5.05 6.85 -3.93
C PRO A 49 -6.53 7.23 -3.76
N GLU A 50 -6.88 8.49 -4.04
CA GLU A 50 -8.29 8.93 -4.01
C GLU A 50 -9.19 8.13 -4.97
N SER A 51 -8.63 7.69 -6.09
CA SER A 51 -9.30 6.83 -7.07
C SER A 51 -8.27 6.03 -7.86
N TYR A 52 -8.62 4.79 -8.21
CA TYR A 52 -7.82 3.95 -9.09
C TYR A 52 -8.72 3.21 -10.08
N MET A 53 -8.47 3.37 -11.38
CA MET A 53 -9.23 2.74 -12.47
C MET A 53 -10.77 2.93 -12.36
N GLY A 54 -11.21 4.09 -11.88
CA GLY A 54 -12.64 4.40 -11.71
C GLY A 54 -13.27 3.88 -10.41
N VAL A 55 -12.48 3.23 -9.55
CA VAL A 55 -12.88 2.80 -8.22
C VAL A 55 -12.46 3.87 -7.21
N SER A 56 -13.40 4.36 -6.41
CA SER A 56 -13.11 5.40 -5.40
C SER A 56 -12.41 4.83 -4.18
N GLN A 57 -11.70 5.69 -3.44
CA GLN A 57 -11.08 5.31 -2.17
C GLN A 57 -12.07 4.68 -1.20
N ALA A 58 -13.29 5.21 -1.09
CA ALA A 58 -14.32 4.62 -0.23
C ALA A 58 -14.60 3.15 -0.61
N GLN A 59 -14.67 2.85 -1.90
CA GLN A 59 -14.84 1.46 -2.39
C GLN A 59 -13.60 0.60 -2.14
N ILE A 60 -12.39 1.18 -2.28
CA ILE A 60 -11.11 0.49 -2.01
C ILE A 60 -10.98 0.14 -0.51
N LEU A 61 -11.42 1.02 0.39
CA LEU A 61 -11.42 0.79 1.83
C LEU A 61 -12.59 -0.08 2.30
N GLU A 62 -13.74 0.02 1.64
CA GLU A 62 -14.90 -0.79 2.00
C GLU A 62 -14.67 -2.26 1.62
N SER A 63 -14.28 -2.52 0.38
CA SER A 63 -14.28 -3.85 -0.23
C SER A 63 -12.89 -4.37 -0.64
N GLY A 64 -11.85 -3.52 -0.58
CA GLY A 64 -10.52 -3.85 -1.06
C GLY A 64 -9.56 -4.35 0.03
N PRO A 65 -8.41 -4.92 -0.37
CA PRO A 65 -7.38 -5.43 0.54
C PRO A 65 -6.87 -4.40 1.55
N ALA A 66 -6.74 -3.14 1.14
CA ALA A 66 -6.28 -2.04 2.00
C ALA A 66 -7.23 -1.78 3.17
N GLY A 67 -8.54 -1.89 2.91
CA GLY A 67 -9.56 -1.78 3.94
C GLY A 67 -9.54 -2.91 4.96
N ALA A 68 -9.17 -4.13 4.56
CA ALA A 68 -9.03 -5.23 5.51
C ALA A 68 -7.87 -4.97 6.48
N LEU A 69 -6.73 -4.47 5.96
CA LEU A 69 -5.55 -4.12 6.75
C LEU A 69 -5.81 -2.97 7.74
N SER A 70 -6.50 -1.92 7.29
CA SER A 70 -6.83 -0.76 8.15
C SER A 70 -7.82 -1.08 9.26
N ARG A 71 -8.57 -2.18 9.16
CA ARG A 71 -9.49 -2.65 10.21
C ARG A 71 -8.79 -3.56 11.22
N LEU A 72 -7.74 -4.25 10.78
CA LEU A 72 -6.96 -5.17 11.63
C LEU A 72 -5.90 -4.46 12.46
N SER A 73 -5.57 -3.22 12.10
CA SER A 73 -4.55 -2.43 12.78
C SER A 73 -4.99 -0.97 12.74
N GLU A 74 -4.91 -0.23 13.85
CA GLU A 74 -5.31 1.19 13.99
C GLU A 74 -4.36 2.13 13.20
N LYS A 75 -4.15 1.84 11.92
CA LYS A 75 -3.11 2.45 11.11
C LYS A 75 -3.60 3.65 10.33
N ALA A 76 -2.70 4.61 10.18
CA ALA A 76 -2.97 5.85 9.49
C ALA A 76 -3.06 5.59 7.98
N VAL A 77 -4.26 5.81 7.43
CA VAL A 77 -4.51 5.77 5.99
C VAL A 77 -4.36 7.20 5.45
N TYR A 78 -3.39 7.41 4.55
CA TYR A 78 -3.16 8.72 3.92
C TYR A 78 -3.58 8.72 2.45
N THR A 79 -4.07 9.87 2.00
CA THR A 79 -4.60 10.11 0.64
C THR A 79 -3.61 10.96 -0.14
N GLN A 80 -3.44 10.66 -1.43
CA GLN A 80 -2.70 11.46 -2.42
C GLN A 80 -3.45 11.43 -3.75
#